data_AF-A0A954B3J1-F1
#
_entry.id   AF-A0A954B3J1-F1
#
_cell.length_a   1.000
_cell.length_b   1.000
_cell.length_c   1.000
_cell.angle_alpha   90.00
_cell.angle_beta   90.00
_cell.angle_gamma   90.00
#
_symmetry.space_group_name_H-M   'P 1'
#
loop_
_entity.id
_entity.type
_entity.pdbx_description
1 polymer ?
#
loop_
_entity_poly.entity_id
_entity_poly.type
_entity_poly.pdbx_seq_one_letter_code
_entity_poly.pdbx_strand_id
1 'polypeptide(L)' 'MKDVIVVGGGAIGLFCAVRLRQGGARVWLLESGHEHPTYYTPIASAAAAGMIAPISN' A
#
# COMPACT_ATOMS: atom_id res chain seq x y z
N MET A 1 19.80 3.88 10.17
CA MET A 1 18.35 4.13 9.98
C MET A 1 18.18 4.88 8.67
N LYS A 2 17.25 4.48 7.79
CA LYS A 2 17.02 5.15 6.49
C LYS A 2 15.65 5.85 6.50
N ASP A 3 15.61 7.02 5.90
CA ASP A 3 14.40 7.80 5.68
C ASP A 3 13.82 7.45 4.30
N VAL A 4 12.54 7.06 4.25
CA VAL A 4 11.87 6.59 3.03
C VAL A 4 10.50 7.23 2.88
N ILE A 5 10.20 7.68 1.67
CA ILE A 5 8.87 8.13 1.28
C ILE A 5 8.27 7.09 0.33
N VAL A 6 7.05 6.63 0.64
CA VAL A 6 6.24 5.78 -0.21
C VAL A 6 5.08 6.62 -0.77
N VAL A 7 4.91 6.65 -2.09
CA VAL A 7 3.81 7.35 -2.76
C VAL A 7 2.81 6.32 -3.29
N GLY A 8 1.56 6.42 -2.85
CA GLY A 8 0.47 5.49 -3.12
C GLY A 8 0.07 4.66 -1.89
N GLY A 9 -1.17 4.81 -1.44
CA GLY A 9 -1.82 4.13 -0.31
C GLY A 9 -2.62 2.88 -0.71
N GLY A 10 -2.46 2.39 -1.94
CA GLY A 10 -3.05 1.11 -2.35
C GLY A 10 -2.40 -0.09 -1.69
N ALA A 11 -2.96 -1.28 -1.96
CA ALA A 11 -2.52 -2.51 -1.29
C ALA A 11 -0.99 -2.69 -1.36
N ILE A 12 -0.39 -2.49 -2.53
CA ILE A 12 1.06 -2.64 -2.69
C ILE A 12 1.85 -1.57 -1.92
N GLY A 13 1.46 -0.29 -2.04
CA GLY A 13 2.16 0.82 -1.39
C GLY A 13 2.09 0.73 0.14
N LEU A 14 0.91 0.41 0.68
CA LEU A 14 0.73 0.20 2.11
C LEU A 14 1.55 -1.00 2.62
N PHE A 15 1.50 -2.15 1.95
CA PHE A 15 2.30 -3.31 2.33
C PHE A 15 3.80 -3.03 2.25
N CYS A 16 4.25 -2.29 1.23
CA CYS A 16 5.64 -1.87 1.10
C CYS A 16 6.08 -1.00 2.30
N ALA A 17 5.28 0.02 2.65
CA ALA A 17 5.55 0.89 3.79
C ALA A 17 5.65 0.10 5.11
N VAL A 18 4.73 -0.85 5.33
CA VAL A 18 4.76 -1.73 6.52
C VAL A 18 6.04 -2.56 6.58
N ARG A 19 6.43 -3.21 5.47
CA ARG A 19 7.65 -4.04 5.43
C ARG A 19 8.92 -3.23 5.64
N LEU A 20 9.01 -2.03 5.05
CA LEU A 20 10.13 -1.11 5.26
C LEU A 20 10.22 -0.65 6.72
N ARG A 21 9.08 -0.36 7.36
CA ARG A 21 9.02 0.02 8.77
C ARG A 21 9.48 -1.13 9.68
N GLN A 22 9.03 -2.36 9.42
CA GLN A 22 9.48 -3.56 10.12
C GLN A 22 11.00 -3.80 9.96
N GLY A 23 11.56 -3.43 8.80
CA GLY A 23 13.00 -3.44 8.55
C GLY A 23 13.79 -2.31 9.22
N GLY A 24 13.16 -1.47 10.06
CA GLY A 24 13.83 -0.41 10.82
C GLY A 24 13.98 0.93 10.10
N ALA A 25 13.34 1.12 8.94
CA ALA A 25 13.27 2.42 8.29
C ALA A 25 12.30 3.36 9.02
N ARG A 26 12.53 4.67 8.87
CA ARG A 26 11.53 5.71 9.14
C ARG A 26 10.81 5.99 7.84
N VAL A 27 9.50 5.75 7.83
CA VAL A 27 8.70 5.74 6.60
C VAL A 27 7.59 6.76 6.70
N TRP A 28 7.41 7.56 5.65
CA TRP A 28 6.21 8.35 5.41
C TRP A 28 5.50 7.78 4.19
N LEU A 29 4.17 7.63 4.29
CA LEU A 29 3.32 7.26 3.17
C LEU A 29 2.50 8.49 2.78
N LEU A 30 2.52 8.83 1.49
CA LEU A 30 1.70 9.87 0.91
C LEU A 30 0.72 9.24 -0.09
N GLU A 31 -0.56 9.56 0.05
CA GLU A 31 -1.61 9.23 -0.91
C GLU A 31 -2.35 10.51 -1.28
N SER A 32 -2.74 10.62 -2.55
CA SER A 32 -3.62 11.67 -3.02
C SER A 32 -5.07 11.36 -2.65
N GLY A 33 -5.53 11.85 -1.49
CA GLY A 33 -6.93 11.69 -1.07
C GLY A 33 -7.08 11.56 0.44
N HIS A 34 -8.32 11.39 0.91
CA HIS A 34 -8.59 11.13 2.33
C HIS A 34 -8.56 9.63 2.62
N GLU A 35 -7.83 9.22 3.66
CA GLU A 35 -7.98 7.91 4.31
C GLU A 35 -9.30 7.91 5.10
N HIS A 36 -10.38 7.43 4.51
CA HIS A 36 -11.61 7.14 5.25
C HIS A 36 -11.71 5.63 5.53
N PRO A 37 -11.89 5.18 6.79
CA PRO A 37 -12.00 3.75 7.13
C PRO A 37 -13.25 3.07 6.55
N THR A 38 -14.15 3.85 5.96
CA THR A 38 -15.50 3.43 5.54
C THR A 38 -15.81 3.68 4.07
N TYR A 39 -14.93 4.31 3.31
CA TYR A 39 -15.22 4.60 1.90
C TYR A 39 -13.99 4.39 1.03
N TYR A 40 -13.98 3.23 0.35
CA TYR A 40 -13.46 3.03 -1.00
C TYR A 40 -12.10 3.68 -1.31
N THR A 41 -11.09 2.90 -0.90
CA THR A 41 -9.65 2.83 -1.20
C THR A 41 -9.33 2.74 -2.72
N PRO A 42 -8.05 2.75 -3.18
CA PRO A 42 -7.71 3.07 -4.56
C PRO A 42 -8.29 2.03 -5.52
N ILE A 43 -9.03 2.56 -6.48
CA ILE A 43 -9.96 1.92 -7.41
C ILE A 43 -9.45 0.57 -7.96
N ALA A 44 -8.14 0.45 -8.21
CA ALA A 44 -7.53 -0.78 -8.72
C ALA A 44 -7.48 -1.93 -7.69
N SER A 45 -7.10 -1.69 -6.43
CA SER A 45 -6.97 -2.76 -5.43
C SER A 45 -8.32 -3.26 -4.94
N ALA A 46 -9.31 -2.36 -4.82
CA ALA A 46 -10.68 -2.74 -4.48
C ALA A 46 -11.37 -3.47 -5.64
N ALA A 47 -11.19 -3.01 -6.89
CA ALA A 47 -11.73 -3.71 -8.07
C ALA A 47 -11.07 -5.07 -8.32
N ALA A 48 -9.82 -5.25 -7.91
CA ALA A 48 -9.11 -6.53 -7.97
C ALA A 48 -9.45 -7.48 -6.81
N ALA A 49 -10.29 -7.07 -5.84
CA ALA A 49 -10.53 -7.84 -4.63
C ALA A 49 -11.27 -9.16 -4.93
N GLY A 50 -10.64 -10.28 -4.56
CA GLY A 50 -11.33 -11.56 -4.37
C GLY A 50 -10.65 -12.80 -4.92
N MET A 51 -9.64 -12.69 -5.79
CA MET A 51 -8.97 -13.86 -6.37
C MET A 51 -7.45 -13.73 -6.32
N ILE A 52 -6.80 -14.69 -5.64
CA ILE A 52 -5.35 -14.90 -5.77
C ILE A 52 -5.18 -15.99 -6.83
N ALA A 53 -4.91 -15.59 -8.07
CA ALA A 53 -4.64 -16.48 -9.19
C ALA A 53 -3.22 -16.20 -9.72
N PRO A 54 -2.19 -16.86 -9.16
CA PRO A 54 -0.83 -16.71 -9.66
C PRO A 54 -0.80 -17.18 -11.12
N ILE A 55 -0.28 -16.33 -12.01
CA ILE A 55 0.03 -16.76 -13.37
C ILE A 55 1.30 -17.62 -13.26
N SER A 56 1.22 -18.88 -13.68
CA SER A 56 2.41 -19.75 -13.80
C SER A 56 3.16 -19.39 -15.09
N ASN A 57 4.49 -19.28 -14.98
CA ASN A 57 5.38 -19.32 -16.14
C ASN A 57 5.58 -20.75 -16.63
#